data_AF-A0A9E4FXK2-F1
#
_entry.id   AF-A0A9E4FXK2-F1
#
_cell.length_a   1.000
_cell.length_b   1.000
_cell.length_c   1.000
_cell.angle_alpha   90.00
_cell.angle_beta   90.00
_cell.angle_gamma   90.00
#
_symmetry.space_group_name_H-M   'P 1'
#
loop_
_entity.id
_entity.type
_entity.pdbx_description
1 polymer ?
#
loop_
_entity_poly.entity_id
_entity_poly.type
_entity_poly.pdbx_seq_one_letter_code
_entity_poly.pdbx_strand_id
1 'polypeptide(L)'
;MHLPSRRYQALGAGIVAGAVTARYIAKWRRRRSRRVGDQREGGQPSGRYFIGLDLTDPSAANRRPCEAAVIDPAMRCSFHQWDYDEEGASIVPEAALGKPFVMAVGGPQGLAADAGATARVSERLVNASPRSTYQLPADDRPCAGFMTGSARLFYKLATGGSRFRLLGLNDIPAHGANLIEVFPCAAWRELADESLPPKRSVEGRRRRADLLQAQGVILPSDLPTEDQLDAAVAAWLAHCFDNDAVKVEGDAPMIDREAGVIREGYIVQPRVLEPASFA
;
A
#
# COMPACT_ATOMS: atom_id res chain seq x y z
N MET A 1 17.06 -25.11 -47.41
CA MET A 1 16.89 -23.68 -47.06
C MET A 1 17.65 -23.42 -45.77
N HIS A 2 18.84 -22.83 -45.85
CA HIS A 2 19.62 -22.41 -44.68
C HIS A 2 19.36 -20.93 -44.40
N LEU A 3 18.77 -20.63 -43.25
CA LEU A 3 18.66 -19.25 -42.77
C LEU A 3 20.00 -18.78 -42.17
N PRO A 4 20.42 -17.52 -42.35
CA PRO A 4 21.74 -17.06 -41.90
C PRO A 4 21.81 -16.87 -40.38
N SER A 5 22.84 -17.44 -39.75
CA SER A 5 23.08 -17.45 -38.29
C SER A 5 23.31 -16.08 -37.63
N ARG A 6 23.52 -15.01 -38.42
CA ARG A 6 23.87 -13.68 -37.90
C ARG A 6 22.70 -12.90 -37.28
N ARG A 7 21.44 -13.29 -37.50
CA ARG A 7 20.28 -12.58 -36.92
C ARG A 7 19.96 -12.95 -35.47
N TYR A 8 20.45 -14.10 -34.96
CA TYR A 8 20.20 -14.51 -33.58
C TYR A 8 21.13 -13.84 -32.55
N GLN A 9 22.32 -13.40 -32.97
CA GLN A 9 23.29 -12.79 -32.05
C GLN A 9 22.92 -11.36 -31.64
N ALA A 10 22.30 -10.59 -32.54
CA ALA A 10 21.87 -9.21 -32.26
C ALA A 10 20.65 -9.14 -31.33
N LEU A 11 19.72 -10.10 -31.45
CA LEU A 11 18.53 -10.18 -30.58
C LEU A 11 18.88 -10.66 -29.16
N GLY A 12 19.82 -11.59 -29.02
CA GLY A 12 20.30 -12.04 -27.71
C GLY A 12 21.03 -10.95 -26.92
N ALA A 13 21.83 -10.12 -27.58
CA ALA A 13 22.58 -9.03 -26.93
C ALA A 13 21.67 -7.91 -26.39
N GLY A 14 20.58 -7.58 -27.09
CA GLY A 14 19.62 -6.56 -26.66
C GLY A 14 18.83 -6.94 -25.40
N ILE A 15 18.41 -8.22 -25.30
CA ILE A 15 17.67 -8.73 -24.14
C ILE A 15 18.56 -8.78 -22.90
N VAL A 16 19.83 -9.20 -23.04
CA VAL A 16 20.79 -9.22 -21.94
C VAL A 16 21.14 -7.81 -21.47
N ALA A 17 21.33 -6.85 -22.40
CA ALA A 17 21.59 -5.46 -22.05
C ALA A 17 20.41 -4.80 -21.30
N GLY A 18 19.16 -5.07 -21.72
CA GLY A 18 17.96 -4.59 -21.04
C GLY A 18 17.83 -5.12 -19.61
N ALA A 19 18.03 -6.44 -19.41
CA ALA A 19 17.95 -7.08 -18.11
C ALA A 19 19.06 -6.62 -17.13
N VAL A 20 20.28 -6.41 -17.65
CA VAL A 20 21.41 -5.89 -16.85
C VAL A 20 21.13 -4.44 -16.42
N THR A 21 20.56 -3.62 -17.30
CA THR A 21 20.23 -2.21 -17.01
C THR A 21 19.11 -2.11 -15.97
N ALA A 22 18.04 -2.90 -16.10
CA ALA A 22 16.96 -2.95 -15.11
C ALA A 22 17.46 -3.40 -13.73
N ARG A 23 18.31 -4.44 -13.68
CA ARG A 23 18.91 -4.93 -12.44
C ARG A 23 19.88 -3.91 -11.82
N TYR A 24 20.61 -3.16 -12.65
CA TYR A 24 21.51 -2.10 -12.21
C TYR A 24 20.74 -0.90 -11.63
N ILE A 25 19.65 -0.47 -12.28
CA ILE A 25 18.77 0.60 -11.79
C ILE A 25 18.11 0.20 -10.46
N ALA A 26 17.61 -1.04 -10.34
CA ALA A 26 17.03 -1.54 -9.10
C ALA A 26 18.06 -1.62 -7.95
N LYS A 27 19.31 -2.01 -8.24
CA LYS A 27 20.40 -2.04 -7.26
C LYS A 27 20.88 -0.65 -6.86
N TRP A 28 20.88 0.30 -7.79
CA TRP A 28 21.25 1.69 -7.53
C TRP A 28 20.19 2.41 -6.68
N ARG A 29 18.90 2.18 -6.95
CA ARG A 29 17.78 2.70 -6.13
C ARG A 29 17.89 2.24 -4.66
N ARG A 30 18.16 0.95 -4.41
CA ARG A 30 18.38 0.43 -3.04
C ARG A 30 19.55 1.09 -2.30
N ARG A 31 20.62 1.45 -3.01
CA ARG A 31 21.80 2.10 -2.41
C ARG A 31 21.57 3.58 -2.09
N ARG A 32 20.75 4.26 -2.90
CA ARG A 32 20.42 5.68 -2.66
C ARG A 32 19.47 5.86 -1.48
N SER A 33 18.48 4.98 -1.31
CA SER A 33 17.62 4.98 -0.12
C SER A 33 18.41 4.82 1.19
N ARG A 34 19.50 4.03 1.17
CA ARG A 34 20.36 3.84 2.35
C ARG A 34 21.21 5.05 2.73
N ARG A 35 21.56 5.95 1.80
CA ARG A 35 22.43 7.12 2.09
C ARG A 35 21.67 8.35 2.58
N VAL A 36 20.35 8.39 2.38
CA VAL A 36 19.52 9.53 2.84
C VAL A 36 19.00 9.30 4.26
N GLY A 37 18.97 8.05 4.75
CA GLY A 37 18.66 7.72 6.14
C GLY A 37 19.67 8.30 7.15
N ASP A 38 20.92 8.56 6.74
CA ASP A 38 21.97 9.13 7.61
C ASP A 38 21.79 10.63 7.92
N GLN A 39 20.86 11.35 7.27
CA GLN A 39 20.69 12.80 7.48
C GLN A 39 19.51 13.19 8.39
N ARG A 40 18.80 12.23 8.99
CA ARG A 40 17.79 12.48 10.04
C ARG A 40 18.36 12.19 11.43
N GLU A 41 19.60 12.60 11.69
CA GLU A 41 20.10 12.73 13.07
C GLU A 41 19.49 13.99 13.71
N GLY A 42 18.28 13.83 14.24
CA GLY A 42 17.53 14.88 14.90
C GLY A 42 16.11 14.41 15.13
N GLY A 43 15.90 13.62 16.19
CA GLY A 43 14.65 12.93 16.52
C GLY A 43 13.48 13.83 16.92
N GLN A 44 13.15 14.84 16.11
CA GLN A 44 11.84 15.48 16.21
C GLN A 44 10.81 14.60 15.49
N PRO A 45 9.65 14.33 16.13
CA PRO A 45 8.56 13.65 15.48
C PRO A 45 8.22 14.42 14.20
N SER A 46 8.10 13.70 13.08
CA SER A 46 7.64 14.34 11.85
C SER A 46 6.28 14.95 12.18
N GLY A 47 6.11 16.26 11.99
CA GLY A 47 4.84 16.96 12.25
C GLY A 47 3.73 16.55 11.27
N ARG A 48 3.77 15.31 10.79
CA ARG A 48 2.91 14.71 9.78
C ARG A 48 1.80 13.93 10.44
N TYR A 49 0.67 13.89 9.75
CA TYR A 49 -0.46 13.03 10.08
C TYR A 49 -0.39 11.77 9.23
N PHE A 50 -0.85 10.66 9.78
CA PHE A 50 -0.89 9.38 9.07
C PHE A 50 -2.33 8.93 8.95
N ILE A 51 -2.78 8.72 7.72
CA ILE A 51 -4.15 8.38 7.41
C ILE A 51 -4.17 6.95 6.91
N GLY A 52 -5.03 6.12 7.47
CA GLY A 52 -5.29 4.76 7.01
C GLY A 52 -6.74 4.64 6.56
N LEU A 53 -6.97 4.00 5.41
CA LEU A 53 -8.30 3.75 4.88
C LEU A 53 -8.54 2.24 4.74
N ASP A 54 -9.65 1.76 5.31
CA ASP A 54 -10.24 0.47 5.00
C ASP A 54 -11.40 0.68 4.03
N LEU A 55 -11.21 0.26 2.78
CA LEU A 55 -12.19 0.47 1.72
C LEU A 55 -13.32 -0.55 1.82
N THR A 56 -14.50 -0.11 1.41
CA THR A 56 -15.69 -0.95 1.31
C THR A 56 -16.09 -1.08 -0.15
N ASP A 57 -16.87 -2.11 -0.48
CA ASP A 57 -17.34 -2.29 -1.84
C ASP A 57 -18.34 -1.16 -2.21
N PRO A 58 -18.00 -0.25 -3.13
CA PRO A 58 -18.88 0.86 -3.48
C PRO A 58 -20.11 0.43 -4.30
N SER A 59 -20.10 -0.79 -4.85
CA SER A 59 -21.19 -1.37 -5.65
C SER A 59 -22.15 -2.25 -4.85
N ALA A 60 -21.85 -2.52 -3.57
CA ALA A 60 -22.70 -3.34 -2.72
C ALA A 60 -24.10 -2.72 -2.57
N ALA A 61 -25.13 -3.56 -2.64
CA ALA A 61 -26.54 -3.12 -2.53
C ALA A 61 -26.81 -2.33 -1.24
N ASN A 62 -26.20 -2.75 -0.13
CA ASN A 62 -26.20 -2.02 1.14
C ASN A 62 -24.82 -1.41 1.36
N ARG A 63 -24.55 -0.33 0.64
CA ARG A 63 -23.28 0.39 0.72
C ARG A 63 -23.08 0.94 2.13
N ARG A 64 -21.93 0.64 2.72
CA ARG A 64 -21.49 1.18 4.00
C ARG A 64 -20.34 2.17 3.79
N PRO A 65 -20.19 3.20 4.64
CA PRO A 65 -19.04 4.09 4.60
C PRO A 65 -17.72 3.30 4.72
N CYS A 66 -16.65 3.83 4.13
CA CYS A 66 -15.29 3.40 4.40
C CYS A 66 -14.88 3.85 5.80
N GLU A 67 -14.05 3.06 6.48
CA GLU A 67 -13.48 3.44 7.77
C GLU A 67 -12.12 4.11 7.53
N ALA A 68 -11.90 5.22 8.22
CA ALA A 68 -10.65 5.97 8.17
C ALA A 68 -10.09 6.12 9.58
N ALA A 69 -8.79 5.91 9.72
CA ALA A 69 -8.05 6.21 10.94
C ALA A 69 -7.06 7.34 10.68
N VAL A 70 -6.95 8.27 11.62
CA VAL A 70 -5.95 9.34 11.60
C VAL A 70 -5.10 9.23 12.85
N ILE A 71 -3.81 8.99 12.66
CA ILE A 71 -2.79 9.05 13.71
C ILE A 71 -2.09 10.40 13.63
N ASP A 72 -2.13 11.16 14.71
CA ASP A 72 -1.44 12.45 14.83
C ASP A 72 0.04 12.29 15.20
N PRO A 73 0.84 13.38 15.22
CA PRO A 73 2.25 13.31 15.61
C PRO A 73 2.51 12.82 17.05
N ALA A 74 1.49 12.82 17.92
CA ALA A 74 1.55 12.29 19.27
C ALA A 74 1.05 10.83 19.35
N MET A 75 0.93 10.16 18.20
CA MET A 75 0.44 8.79 18.03
C MET A 75 -1.01 8.57 18.48
N ARG A 76 -1.82 9.63 18.62
CA ARG A 76 -3.24 9.51 18.96
C ARG A 76 -4.04 9.16 17.72
N CYS A 77 -4.79 8.07 17.81
CA CYS A 77 -5.66 7.59 16.76
C CYS A 77 -7.08 8.12 16.94
N SER A 78 -7.66 8.65 15.87
CA SER A 78 -9.09 8.99 15.78
C SER A 78 -9.71 8.30 14.58
N PHE A 79 -10.97 7.89 14.69
CA PHE A 79 -11.72 7.23 13.63
C PHE A 79 -12.69 8.19 12.96
N HIS A 80 -12.81 8.07 11.66
CA HIS A 80 -13.67 8.86 10.80
C HIS A 80 -14.34 7.92 9.79
N GLN A 81 -15.49 8.32 9.28
CA GLN A 81 -16.14 7.62 8.18
C GLN A 81 -16.06 8.48 6.92
N TRP A 82 -15.90 7.81 5.79
CA TRP A 82 -15.88 8.46 4.49
C TRP A 82 -16.82 7.72 3.55
N ASP A 83 -17.83 8.42 3.03
CA ASP A 83 -18.63 7.91 1.95
C ASP A 83 -17.78 7.90 0.68
N TYR A 84 -17.55 6.72 0.13
CA TYR A 84 -16.64 6.59 -1.00
C TYR A 84 -17.06 7.51 -2.15
N ASP A 85 -16.06 8.19 -2.71
CA ASP A 85 -16.16 8.99 -3.91
C ASP A 85 -14.97 8.59 -4.78
N GLU A 86 -15.22 8.20 -6.04
CA GLU A 86 -14.17 7.77 -6.96
C GLU A 86 -13.13 8.87 -7.20
N GLU A 87 -13.55 10.14 -7.16
CA GLU A 87 -12.68 11.31 -7.31
C GLU A 87 -11.91 11.65 -6.03
N GLY A 88 -12.18 10.96 -4.92
CA GLY A 88 -11.53 11.20 -3.62
C GLY A 88 -11.99 12.48 -2.93
N ALA A 89 -13.18 13.00 -3.26
CA ALA A 89 -13.72 14.16 -2.58
C ALA A 89 -13.85 13.89 -1.08
N SER A 90 -13.38 14.84 -0.25
CA SER A 90 -13.41 14.74 1.22
C SER A 90 -12.72 13.50 1.84
N ILE A 91 -11.88 12.79 1.07
CA ILE A 91 -11.17 11.58 1.53
C ILE A 91 -10.16 11.85 2.65
N VAL A 92 -9.67 13.10 2.76
CA VAL A 92 -8.77 13.51 3.85
C VAL A 92 -9.62 14.03 5.01
N PRO A 93 -9.61 13.37 6.18
CA PRO A 93 -10.40 13.80 7.32
C PRO A 93 -10.02 15.20 7.80
N GLU A 94 -10.98 15.91 8.40
CA GLU A 94 -10.82 17.30 8.85
C GLU A 94 -9.58 17.51 9.73
N ALA A 95 -9.31 16.55 10.63
CA ALA A 95 -8.15 16.59 11.52
C ALA A 95 -6.79 16.70 10.80
N ALA A 96 -6.70 16.28 9.54
CA ALA A 96 -5.50 16.31 8.71
C ALA A 96 -5.54 17.34 7.57
N LEU A 97 -6.63 18.10 7.41
CA LEU A 97 -6.73 19.12 6.35
C LEU A 97 -5.70 20.23 6.52
N GLY A 98 -5.04 20.60 5.43
CA GLY A 98 -3.98 21.62 5.41
C GLY A 98 -2.67 21.19 6.07
N LYS A 99 -2.58 19.95 6.59
CA LYS A 99 -1.39 19.43 7.25
C LYS A 99 -0.63 18.47 6.33
N PRO A 100 0.69 18.34 6.46
CA PRO A 100 1.43 17.29 5.79
C PRO A 100 0.93 15.91 6.24
N PHE A 101 0.69 14.99 5.31
CA PHE A 101 0.23 13.65 5.64
C PHE A 101 0.86 12.57 4.75
N VAL A 102 0.74 11.32 5.18
CA VAL A 102 0.87 10.12 4.34
C VAL A 102 -0.42 9.32 4.48
N MET A 103 -1.01 8.91 3.35
CA MET A 103 -2.23 8.12 3.29
C MET A 103 -1.89 6.71 2.81
N ALA A 104 -2.27 5.72 3.62
CA ALA A 104 -2.22 4.30 3.31
C ALA A 104 -3.63 3.78 3.06
N VAL A 105 -3.82 3.07 1.95
CA VAL A 105 -5.13 2.53 1.56
C VAL A 105 -5.07 1.01 1.53
N GLY A 106 -5.99 0.36 2.24
CA GLY A 106 -6.22 -1.07 2.24
C GLY A 106 -7.07 -1.50 1.05
N GLY A 107 -6.41 -1.68 -0.10
CA GLY A 107 -7.06 -2.12 -1.33
C GLY A 107 -6.09 -2.06 -2.52
N PRO A 108 -6.32 -2.86 -3.57
CA PRO A 108 -5.40 -2.89 -4.71
C PRO A 108 -5.34 -1.54 -5.41
N GLN A 109 -4.13 -0.99 -5.59
CA GLN A 109 -3.95 0.27 -6.31
C GLN A 109 -4.05 0.13 -7.83
N GLY A 110 -4.00 -1.10 -8.34
CA GLY A 110 -3.90 -1.36 -9.76
C GLY A 110 -4.10 -2.82 -10.10
N LEU A 111 -3.87 -3.13 -11.37
CA LEU A 111 -4.05 -4.43 -12.00
C LEU A 111 -2.71 -5.03 -12.42
N ALA A 112 -2.66 -6.32 -12.70
CA ALA A 112 -1.44 -6.92 -13.26
C ALA A 112 -1.05 -6.27 -14.60
N ALA A 113 0.25 -6.13 -14.86
CA ALA A 113 0.74 -5.57 -16.13
C ALA A 113 0.62 -6.57 -17.30
N ASP A 114 0.78 -7.86 -17.03
CA ASP A 114 0.77 -8.89 -18.08
C ASP A 114 -0.62 -9.51 -18.25
N ALA A 115 -1.08 -9.64 -19.50
CA ALA A 115 -2.41 -10.17 -19.82
C ALA A 115 -2.66 -11.61 -19.30
N GLY A 116 -1.59 -12.41 -19.17
CA GLY A 116 -1.65 -13.78 -18.65
C GLY A 116 -1.43 -13.89 -17.14
N ALA A 117 -1.17 -12.78 -16.43
CA ALA A 117 -0.90 -12.82 -15.01
C ALA A 117 -2.18 -12.97 -14.19
N THR A 118 -2.10 -13.80 -13.14
CA THR A 118 -3.21 -14.11 -12.23
C THR A 118 -3.26 -13.21 -10.99
N ALA A 119 -2.28 -12.31 -10.83
CA ALA A 119 -2.14 -11.33 -9.75
C ALA A 119 -1.04 -10.33 -10.10
N ARG A 120 -0.98 -9.20 -9.40
CA ARG A 120 0.22 -8.32 -9.40
C ARG A 120 1.40 -8.98 -8.71
N VAL A 121 2.60 -8.48 -8.97
CA VAL A 121 3.84 -9.00 -8.35
C VAL A 121 3.80 -8.82 -6.83
N SER A 122 3.40 -7.63 -6.37
CA SER A 122 3.25 -7.30 -4.95
C SER A 122 2.29 -8.25 -4.23
N GLU A 123 1.13 -8.50 -4.82
CA GLU A 123 0.11 -9.39 -4.26
C GLU A 123 0.62 -10.83 -4.10
N ARG A 124 1.42 -11.33 -5.05
CA ARG A 124 2.04 -12.67 -4.90
C ARG A 124 3.04 -12.71 -3.76
N LEU A 125 3.86 -11.66 -3.61
CA LEU A 125 4.90 -11.58 -2.58
C LEU A 125 4.32 -11.53 -1.17
N VAL A 126 3.21 -10.83 -0.96
CA VAL A 126 2.56 -10.73 0.36
C VAL A 126 1.44 -11.75 0.58
N ASN A 127 1.19 -12.61 -0.42
CA ASN A 127 0.06 -13.53 -0.50
C ASN A 127 -1.29 -12.82 -0.26
N ALA A 128 -1.53 -11.73 -0.99
CA ALA A 128 -2.75 -10.96 -0.92
C ALA A 128 -3.95 -11.68 -1.54
N SER A 129 -5.13 -11.38 -0.98
CA SER A 129 -6.43 -11.75 -1.51
C SER A 129 -7.41 -10.58 -1.29
N PRO A 130 -8.27 -10.25 -2.27
CA PRO A 130 -8.37 -10.85 -3.60
C PRO A 130 -7.16 -10.50 -4.51
N ARG A 131 -7.04 -11.17 -5.66
CA ARG A 131 -5.91 -11.01 -6.60
C ARG A 131 -6.32 -10.23 -7.85
N SER A 132 -5.57 -9.18 -8.17
CA SER A 132 -5.83 -8.28 -9.29
C SER A 132 -5.17 -8.81 -10.56
N THR A 133 -5.96 -9.39 -11.45
CA THR A 133 -5.50 -9.85 -12.77
C THR A 133 -5.32 -8.66 -13.72
N TYR A 134 -5.03 -8.92 -14.99
CA TYR A 134 -4.91 -7.86 -16.00
C TYR A 134 -6.22 -7.11 -16.27
N GLN A 135 -7.37 -7.76 -16.09
CA GLN A 135 -8.67 -7.14 -16.33
C GLN A 135 -9.36 -6.85 -15.01
N LEU A 136 -10.18 -5.81 -15.01
CA LEU A 136 -11.13 -5.63 -13.92
C LEU A 136 -12.02 -6.88 -13.83
N PRO A 137 -12.32 -7.36 -12.62
CA PRO A 137 -13.23 -8.48 -12.45
C PRO A 137 -14.63 -8.13 -12.97
N ALA A 138 -15.32 -9.12 -13.52
CA ALA A 138 -16.74 -8.99 -13.83
C ALA A 138 -17.56 -8.79 -12.54
N ASP A 139 -18.63 -8.01 -12.62
CA ASP A 139 -19.43 -7.57 -11.47
C ASP A 139 -20.07 -8.71 -10.66
N ASP A 140 -20.20 -9.91 -11.25
CA ASP A 140 -20.75 -11.10 -10.61
C ASP A 140 -19.75 -11.84 -9.71
N ARG A 141 -18.47 -11.45 -9.71
CA ARG A 141 -17.44 -12.10 -8.90
C ARG A 141 -17.40 -11.57 -7.46
N PRO A 142 -17.07 -12.42 -6.49
CA PRO A 142 -16.81 -11.97 -5.13
C PRO A 142 -15.76 -10.85 -5.10
N CYS A 143 -16.06 -9.78 -4.35
CA CYS A 143 -15.21 -8.60 -4.20
C CYS A 143 -14.95 -7.81 -5.50
N ALA A 144 -15.68 -8.05 -6.59
CA ALA A 144 -15.47 -7.35 -7.85
C ALA A 144 -15.59 -5.83 -7.71
N GLY A 145 -16.64 -5.37 -7.03
CA GLY A 145 -16.86 -3.95 -6.79
C GLY A 145 -15.79 -3.31 -5.90
N PHE A 146 -15.36 -3.98 -4.83
CA PHE A 146 -14.22 -3.55 -4.01
C PHE A 146 -12.94 -3.38 -4.84
N MET A 147 -12.59 -4.37 -5.67
CA MET A 147 -11.39 -4.33 -6.50
C MET A 147 -11.46 -3.21 -7.54
N THR A 148 -12.59 -3.12 -8.25
CA THR A 148 -12.81 -2.09 -9.27
C THR A 148 -12.82 -0.69 -8.66
N GLY A 149 -13.50 -0.51 -7.54
CA GLY A 149 -13.52 0.74 -6.80
C GLY A 149 -12.13 1.16 -6.36
N SER A 150 -11.40 0.28 -5.67
CA SER A 150 -10.03 0.57 -5.21
C SER A 150 -9.10 0.97 -6.36
N ALA A 151 -9.07 0.19 -7.45
CA ALA A 151 -8.18 0.48 -8.58
C ALA A 151 -8.52 1.82 -9.26
N ARG A 152 -9.81 2.16 -9.40
CA ARG A 152 -10.26 3.44 -9.96
C ARG A 152 -9.94 4.61 -9.03
N LEU A 153 -10.18 4.47 -7.73
CA LEU A 153 -9.83 5.48 -6.75
C LEU A 153 -8.35 5.83 -6.83
N PHE A 154 -7.46 4.84 -6.81
CA PHE A 154 -6.02 5.09 -6.93
C PHE A 154 -5.65 5.77 -8.25
N TYR A 155 -6.24 5.36 -9.37
CA TYR A 155 -6.03 6.02 -10.66
C TYR A 155 -6.44 7.50 -10.60
N LYS A 156 -7.63 7.80 -10.07
CA LYS A 156 -8.15 9.17 -9.93
C LYS A 156 -7.30 10.01 -9.00
N LEU A 157 -6.95 9.50 -7.82
CA LEU A 157 -6.08 10.21 -6.88
C LEU A 157 -4.71 10.53 -7.51
N ALA A 158 -4.10 9.56 -8.21
CA ALA A 158 -2.78 9.72 -8.81
C ALA A 158 -2.75 10.61 -10.07
N THR A 159 -3.89 10.79 -10.74
CA THR A 159 -3.98 11.57 -12.00
C THR A 159 -4.75 12.88 -11.85
N GLY A 160 -5.56 13.04 -10.80
CA GLY A 160 -6.46 14.18 -10.58
C GLY A 160 -5.80 15.45 -10.04
N GLY A 161 -4.50 15.43 -9.73
CA GLY A 161 -3.77 16.63 -9.31
C GLY A 161 -2.45 16.35 -8.59
N SER A 162 -1.85 17.39 -7.99
CA SER A 162 -0.56 17.30 -7.30
C SER A 162 -0.68 16.87 -5.83
N ARG A 163 -1.89 16.76 -5.28
CA ARG A 163 -2.14 16.48 -3.86
C ARG A 163 -1.66 15.08 -3.46
N PHE A 164 -1.89 14.09 -4.31
CA PHE A 164 -1.54 12.69 -4.04
C PHE A 164 -0.40 12.25 -4.95
N ARG A 165 0.66 11.75 -4.32
CA ARG A 165 1.91 11.31 -4.94
C ARG A 165 2.08 9.84 -4.62
N LEU A 166 1.63 9.00 -5.53
CA LEU A 166 1.70 7.55 -5.41
C LEU A 166 3.14 7.07 -5.43
N LEU A 167 3.52 6.24 -4.47
CA LEU A 167 4.86 5.66 -4.38
C LEU A 167 5.27 4.95 -5.68
N GLY A 168 6.42 5.35 -6.23
CA GLY A 168 7.03 4.74 -7.41
C GLY A 168 6.48 5.23 -8.75
N LEU A 169 5.29 5.82 -8.78
CA LEU A 169 4.71 6.32 -10.02
C LEU A 169 5.54 7.51 -10.52
N ASN A 170 5.92 7.51 -11.80
CA ASN A 170 6.83 8.52 -12.38
C ASN A 170 8.11 8.71 -11.54
N ASP A 171 8.66 7.59 -11.03
CA ASP A 171 9.87 7.56 -10.19
C ASP A 171 9.78 8.38 -8.89
N ILE A 172 8.57 8.62 -8.37
CA ILE A 172 8.37 9.25 -7.06
C ILE A 172 9.06 8.40 -5.98
N PRO A 173 10.09 8.94 -5.29
CA PRO A 173 10.81 8.21 -4.24
C PRO A 173 9.99 8.18 -2.94
N ALA A 174 10.37 7.31 -2.00
CA ALA A 174 9.66 7.13 -0.74
C ALA A 174 9.40 8.43 0.03
N HIS A 175 10.44 9.25 0.23
CA HIS A 175 10.34 10.54 0.93
C HIS A 175 9.48 11.60 0.20
N GLY A 176 9.17 11.38 -1.09
CA GLY A 176 8.32 12.24 -1.89
C GLY A 176 6.88 11.73 -2.05
N ALA A 177 6.61 10.50 -1.63
CA ALA A 177 5.29 9.89 -1.71
C ALA A 177 4.44 10.24 -0.48
N ASN A 178 3.15 10.43 -0.70
CA ASN A 178 2.16 10.57 0.37
C ASN A 178 0.91 9.71 0.14
N LEU A 179 0.93 8.83 -0.87
CA LEU A 179 -0.09 7.83 -1.13
C LEU A 179 0.60 6.48 -1.32
N ILE A 180 0.19 5.49 -0.53
CA ILE A 180 0.72 4.13 -0.57
C ILE A 180 -0.41 3.11 -0.48
N GLU A 181 -0.23 1.96 -1.12
CA GLU A 181 -1.04 0.78 -0.88
C GLU A 181 -0.45 -0.05 0.26
N VAL A 182 -1.34 -0.57 1.11
CA VAL A 182 -1.02 -1.53 2.17
C VAL A 182 -1.97 -2.72 2.11
N PHE A 183 -1.57 -3.83 2.74
CA PHE A 183 -2.44 -4.99 2.90
C PHE A 183 -2.52 -5.38 4.39
N PRO A 184 -3.54 -4.89 5.14
CA PRO A 184 -3.67 -5.08 6.59
C PRO A 184 -3.58 -6.53 7.04
N CYS A 185 -4.15 -7.47 6.28
CA CYS A 185 -4.12 -8.88 6.63
C CYS A 185 -2.70 -9.47 6.67
N ALA A 186 -1.78 -9.04 5.80
CA ALA A 186 -0.38 -9.40 5.94
C ALA A 186 0.27 -8.67 7.11
N ALA A 187 0.00 -7.38 7.30
CA ALA A 187 0.59 -6.61 8.38
C ALA A 187 0.26 -7.19 9.76
N TRP A 188 -0.98 -7.64 9.98
CA TRP A 188 -1.37 -8.33 11.20
C TRP A 188 -0.61 -9.63 11.44
N ARG A 189 -0.31 -10.40 10.39
CA ARG A 189 0.47 -11.63 10.49
C ARG A 189 1.94 -11.37 10.82
N GLU A 190 2.47 -10.22 10.39
CA GLU A 190 3.84 -9.81 10.69
C GLU A 190 3.97 -9.22 12.10
N LEU A 191 2.89 -8.60 12.61
CA LEU A 191 2.84 -8.04 13.97
C LEU A 191 2.59 -9.08 15.06
N ALA A 192 1.88 -10.16 14.73
CA ALA A 192 1.52 -11.19 15.69
C ALA A 192 2.54 -12.33 15.69
N ASP A 193 3.06 -12.68 16.87
CA ASP A 193 3.91 -13.86 17.05
C ASP A 193 3.14 -15.18 16.86
N GLU A 194 1.82 -15.13 17.00
CA GLU A 194 0.90 -16.27 16.94
C GLU A 194 -0.29 -15.99 16.02
N SER A 195 -1.02 -17.05 15.66
CA SER A 195 -2.25 -16.92 14.88
C SER A 195 -3.30 -16.10 15.65
N LEU A 196 -3.78 -15.02 15.02
CA LEU A 196 -4.79 -14.16 15.63
C LEU A 196 -6.18 -14.82 15.62
N PRO A 197 -6.98 -14.62 16.68
CA PRO A 197 -8.39 -14.98 16.68
C PRO A 197 -9.17 -14.28 15.55
N PRO A 198 -10.36 -14.79 15.16
CA PRO A 198 -11.18 -14.22 14.10
C PRO A 198 -11.40 -12.72 14.30
N LYS A 199 -11.19 -11.90 13.26
CA LYS A 199 -11.16 -10.44 13.39
C LYS A 199 -12.46 -9.82 13.94
N ARG A 200 -13.59 -10.50 13.73
CA ARG A 200 -14.93 -10.07 14.20
C ARG A 200 -15.23 -10.43 15.65
N SER A 201 -14.47 -11.34 16.25
CA SER A 201 -14.69 -11.70 17.66
C SER A 201 -14.19 -10.58 18.58
N VAL A 202 -14.77 -10.45 19.77
CA VAL A 202 -14.31 -9.48 20.77
C VAL A 202 -12.84 -9.71 21.10
N GLU A 203 -12.43 -10.97 21.27
CA GLU A 203 -11.04 -11.34 21.53
C GLU A 203 -10.11 -10.97 20.35
N GLY A 204 -10.53 -11.25 19.12
CA GLY A 204 -9.75 -10.90 17.93
C GLY A 204 -9.56 -9.40 17.74
N ARG A 205 -10.56 -8.59 18.14
CA ARG A 205 -10.45 -7.12 18.17
C ARG A 205 -9.54 -6.63 19.28
N ARG A 206 -9.65 -7.20 20.49
CA ARG A 206 -8.76 -6.88 21.62
C ARG A 206 -7.30 -7.16 21.28
N ARG A 207 -6.99 -8.35 20.77
CA ARG A 207 -5.61 -8.70 20.38
C ARG A 207 -5.02 -7.75 19.33
N ARG A 208 -5.82 -7.32 18.35
CA ARG A 208 -5.38 -6.33 17.35
C ARG A 208 -5.18 -4.93 17.94
N ALA A 209 -6.04 -4.53 18.87
CA ALA A 209 -5.88 -3.29 19.62
C ALA A 209 -4.60 -3.31 20.48
N ASP A 210 -4.36 -4.40 21.21
CA ASP A 210 -3.15 -4.60 22.03
C ASP A 210 -1.88 -4.52 21.17
N LEU A 211 -1.88 -5.15 19.99
CA LEU A 211 -0.76 -5.09 19.04
C LEU A 211 -0.47 -3.65 18.59
N LEU A 212 -1.49 -2.86 18.24
CA LEU A 212 -1.31 -1.45 17.86
C LEU A 212 -0.80 -0.60 19.04
N GLN A 213 -1.34 -0.82 20.23
CA GLN A 213 -0.91 -0.13 21.44
C GLN A 213 0.54 -0.47 21.81
N ALA A 214 0.97 -1.71 21.59
CA ALA A 214 2.37 -2.12 21.75
C ALA A 214 3.32 -1.41 20.76
N GLN A 215 2.81 -0.94 19.61
CA GLN A 215 3.55 -0.09 18.68
C GLN A 215 3.45 1.42 19.02
N GLY A 216 2.89 1.76 20.17
CA GLY A 216 2.75 3.14 20.65
C GLY A 216 1.53 3.89 20.13
N VAL A 217 0.61 3.24 19.41
CA VAL A 217 -0.64 3.87 18.96
C VAL A 217 -1.61 4.03 20.13
N ILE A 218 -2.04 5.26 20.38
CA ILE A 218 -3.02 5.57 21.43
C ILE A 218 -4.43 5.51 20.83
N LEU A 219 -5.10 4.38 21.05
CA LEU A 219 -6.48 4.16 20.61
C LEU A 219 -7.51 4.85 21.55
N PRO A 220 -8.74 5.13 21.07
CA PRO A 220 -9.86 5.52 21.93
C PRO A 220 -10.17 4.50 23.03
N SER A 221 -10.91 4.92 24.07
CA SER A 221 -11.25 4.06 25.22
C SER A 221 -12.15 2.88 24.87
N ASP A 222 -13.04 3.06 23.90
CA ASP A 222 -13.96 2.03 23.44
C ASP A 222 -13.24 1.07 22.49
N LEU A 223 -13.58 -0.22 22.56
CA LEU A 223 -12.97 -1.24 21.71
C LEU A 223 -13.37 -1.02 20.24
N PRO A 224 -12.43 -0.67 19.33
CA PRO A 224 -12.77 -0.35 17.95
C PRO A 224 -13.33 -1.56 17.18
N THR A 225 -14.04 -1.31 16.08
CA THR A 225 -14.52 -2.37 15.17
C THR A 225 -13.36 -3.02 14.41
N GLU A 226 -13.60 -4.15 13.76
CA GLU A 226 -12.59 -4.83 12.95
C GLU A 226 -12.09 -3.96 11.79
N ASP A 227 -12.98 -3.18 11.18
CA ASP A 227 -12.66 -2.33 10.03
C ASP A 227 -11.94 -1.05 10.49
N GLN A 228 -12.31 -0.50 11.66
CA GLN A 228 -11.54 0.57 12.30
C GLN A 228 -10.11 0.13 12.65
N LEU A 229 -9.93 -1.11 13.12
CA LEU A 229 -8.60 -1.67 13.39
C LEU A 229 -7.80 -1.87 12.10
N ASP A 230 -8.43 -2.35 11.01
CA ASP A 230 -7.79 -2.47 9.69
C ASP A 230 -7.37 -1.08 9.14
N ALA A 231 -8.20 -0.05 9.34
CA ALA A 231 -7.83 1.34 9.03
C ALA A 231 -6.68 1.86 9.94
N ALA A 232 -6.70 1.54 11.24
CA ALA A 232 -5.65 1.96 12.18
C ALA A 232 -4.28 1.34 11.84
N VAL A 233 -4.23 0.05 11.49
CA VAL A 233 -2.96 -0.57 11.08
C VAL A 233 -2.47 -0.01 9.76
N ALA A 234 -3.37 0.36 8.83
CA ALA A 234 -2.99 1.09 7.62
C ALA A 234 -2.35 2.46 7.97
N ALA A 235 -2.96 3.23 8.88
CA ALA A 235 -2.42 4.51 9.33
C ALA A 235 -1.05 4.33 10.01
N TRP A 236 -0.90 3.30 10.83
CA TRP A 236 0.38 2.97 11.46
C TRP A 236 1.44 2.56 10.43
N LEU A 237 1.09 1.85 9.36
CA LEU A 237 2.03 1.57 8.27
C LEU A 237 2.47 2.82 7.51
N ALA A 238 1.60 3.81 7.36
CA ALA A 238 1.99 5.13 6.84
C ALA A 238 3.02 5.82 7.77
N HIS A 239 2.87 5.68 9.09
CA HIS A 239 3.87 6.13 10.05
C HIS A 239 5.20 5.37 9.89
N CYS A 240 5.18 4.05 9.84
CA CYS A 240 6.37 3.24 9.62
C CYS A 240 7.06 3.56 8.28
N PHE A 241 6.28 3.83 7.24
CA PHE A 241 6.78 4.22 5.92
C PHE A 241 7.53 5.55 5.96
N ASP A 242 6.99 6.56 6.65
CA ASP A 242 7.67 7.86 6.81
C ASP A 242 8.97 7.77 7.63
N ASN A 243 9.10 6.72 8.45
CA ASN A 243 10.27 6.41 9.27
C ASN A 243 11.18 5.31 8.70
N ASP A 244 11.02 4.94 7.42
CA ASP A 244 11.82 3.90 6.75
C ASP A 244 11.81 2.50 7.43
N ALA A 245 10.79 2.25 8.27
CA ALA A 245 10.59 1.03 9.05
C ALA A 245 9.70 -0.02 8.34
N VAL A 246 9.74 -0.04 7.01
CA VAL A 246 8.89 -0.88 6.17
C VAL A 246 9.69 -1.68 5.14
N LYS A 247 9.07 -2.73 4.61
CA LYS A 247 9.45 -3.35 3.33
C LYS A 247 8.45 -2.91 2.25
N VAL A 248 8.94 -2.80 1.02
CA VAL A 248 8.17 -2.36 -0.15
C VAL A 248 8.24 -3.48 -1.18
N GLU A 249 7.13 -4.17 -1.39
CA GLU A 249 7.05 -5.38 -2.21
C GLU A 249 6.35 -5.11 -3.54
N GLY A 250 6.86 -5.64 -4.65
CA GLY A 250 6.28 -5.51 -5.98
C GLY A 250 7.14 -4.77 -6.99
N ASP A 251 6.49 -4.39 -8.09
CA ASP A 251 7.08 -3.61 -9.18
C ASP A 251 6.50 -2.19 -9.23
N ALA A 252 7.23 -1.28 -9.87
CA ALA A 252 6.85 0.12 -9.96
C ALA A 252 5.51 0.29 -10.71
N PRO A 253 4.59 1.14 -10.22
CA PRO A 253 3.33 1.36 -10.91
C PRO A 253 3.50 2.12 -12.22
N MET A 254 2.67 1.77 -13.20
CA MET A 254 2.61 2.43 -14.51
C MET A 254 1.18 2.84 -14.84
N ILE A 255 0.98 4.02 -15.40
CA ILE A 255 -0.36 4.44 -15.85
C ILE A 255 -0.68 3.79 -17.20
N ASP A 256 -1.83 3.14 -17.27
CA ASP A 256 -2.49 2.72 -18.50
C ASP A 256 -3.68 3.66 -18.75
N ARG A 257 -3.46 4.69 -19.57
CA ARG A 257 -4.46 5.73 -19.83
C ARG A 257 -5.64 5.22 -20.65
N GLU A 258 -5.41 4.23 -21.49
CA GLU A 258 -6.46 3.66 -22.35
C GLU A 258 -7.45 2.87 -21.51
N ALA A 259 -6.94 2.03 -20.59
CA ALA A 259 -7.78 1.27 -19.68
C ALA A 259 -8.26 2.09 -18.47
N GLY A 260 -7.70 3.28 -18.21
CA GLY A 260 -8.06 4.11 -17.06
C GLY A 260 -7.66 3.48 -15.72
N VAL A 261 -6.53 2.77 -15.68
CA VAL A 261 -6.04 2.04 -14.49
C VAL A 261 -4.54 2.23 -14.29
N ILE A 262 -4.06 1.81 -13.13
CA ILE A 262 -2.62 1.64 -12.85
C ILE A 262 -2.27 0.15 -13.04
N ARG A 263 -1.13 -0.12 -13.66
CA ARG A 263 -0.52 -1.44 -13.78
C ARG A 263 0.56 -1.63 -12.74
N GLU A 264 0.61 -2.82 -12.14
CA GLU A 264 1.46 -3.17 -11.00
C GLU A 264 1.31 -2.16 -9.85
N GLY A 265 2.32 -2.08 -9.00
CA GLY A 265 2.28 -1.29 -7.79
C GLY A 265 2.96 -1.96 -6.62
N TYR A 266 3.34 -1.14 -5.66
CA TYR A 266 3.97 -1.60 -4.44
C TYR A 266 2.93 -1.83 -3.34
N ILE A 267 3.08 -2.90 -2.58
CA ILE A 267 2.42 -3.05 -1.28
C ILE A 267 3.46 -2.79 -0.20
N VAL A 268 3.14 -1.84 0.69
CA VAL A 268 3.96 -1.53 1.86
C VAL A 268 3.55 -2.45 3.02
N GLN A 269 4.54 -3.03 3.69
CA GLN A 269 4.39 -3.95 4.83
C GLN A 269 5.38 -3.58 5.93
N PRO A 270 5.10 -3.91 7.20
CA PRO A 270 6.03 -3.61 8.26
C PRO A 270 7.32 -4.43 8.08
N ARG A 271 8.45 -3.88 8.50
CA ARG A 271 9.71 -4.62 8.55
C ARG A 271 9.77 -5.33 9.90
N VAL A 272 9.62 -6.64 9.91
CA VAL A 272 10.03 -7.44 11.08
C VAL A 272 11.56 -7.36 11.14
N LEU A 273 12.08 -6.77 12.21
CA LEU A 273 13.50 -6.87 12.51
C LEU A 273 13.73 -8.32 12.90
N GLU A 274 14.55 -9.06 12.15
CA GLU A 274 14.97 -10.37 12.63
C GLU A 274 15.61 -10.19 14.01
N PRO A 275 15.30 -11.05 14.99
CA PRO A 275 15.97 -10.99 16.27
C PRO A 275 17.46 -11.07 15.98
N ALA A 276 18.20 -10.04 16.40
CA ALA A 276 19.64 -10.01 16.25
C ALA A 276 20.16 -11.36 16.77
N SER A 277 20.76 -12.15 15.88
CA SER A 277 21.41 -13.39 16.26
C SER A 277 22.58 -12.98 17.14
N PHE A 278 22.37 -13.00 18.46
CA PHE A 278 23.46 -12.95 19.41
C PHE A 278 24.21 -14.27 19.26
N ALA A 279 25.26 -14.23 18.44
CA ALA A 279 26.29 -15.26 18.36
C ALA A 279 27.23 -15.14 19.56
#